data_AF-A0A0R2XML7-F1
#
_entry.id   AF-A0A0R2XML7-F1
#
_cell.length_a   1.000
_cell.length_b   1.000
_cell.length_c   1.000
_cell.angle_alpha   90.00
_cell.angle_beta   90.00
_cell.angle_gamma   90.00
#
_symmetry.space_group_name_H-M   'P 1'
#
loop_
_entity.id
_entity.type
_entity.pdbx_description
1 polymer ?
#
loop_
_entity_poly.entity_id
_entity_poly.type
_entity_poly.pdbx_seq_one_letter_code
_entity_poly.pdbx_strand_id
1 'polypeptide(L)'
;MLQGVKDPIEPVNRASFALNTVLFENVVYPTMKGYKWLIPESGREHISNFHDNLIYPVRLVNNSLQCQWQESWVETKRFGINTTVGFLGLNDPATSKYNLRPSKEDLGQTFGRWGWNSQVYVFIPVLGPSSERDIVGMVGDSFLKPTAYLDSPYNFLVEGFLTFNDMTAHADTINDALVENYDPYELTRLLYSASREAAVNNFAHDSARDDDAQTQTLRAIFAKPTNPNFKRESIDDSAKIEGWKKELPYSLWLQPEAAPLMVQLPGLGSHRKGSMDLALAELAYSEGYSVLMFSNTFNWEFMTAAPKGYAPGYVEKDKEMIRVAYQAIMKDLDATYGEENFLQRSLIGMSMGAWYTLNLGADLKERGMDHLVDHVIAINPPANLLGSLSALDLLYRAPYKNGDMDEAKQVIDSALAKAMISAQSDLEPTADLPFTNAEASYLIGLNFRLTLHEAIIAGAFDQELSVFGSKGALYKDLQALSFEDYYNKITVMVNEREGVTAEQIEYSVNLKNREKSLQQVDNLHLVLSDNDFLLSQNELNWFKDTFPGKTTVFKQGGHLGELWRPELQDAIRSQIKLNK
;
A
#
# COMPACT_ATOMS: atom_id res chain seq x y z
N MET A 1 19.51 5.60 4.38
CA MET A 1 18.45 5.39 3.38
C MET A 1 18.53 3.96 2.92
N LEU A 2 17.40 3.27 2.87
CA LEU A 2 17.29 1.91 2.35
C LEU A 2 17.88 1.87 0.93
N GLN A 3 18.98 1.13 0.76
CA GLN A 3 19.53 0.86 -0.56
C GLN A 3 19.37 -0.63 -0.81
N GLY A 4 18.58 -0.97 -1.84
CA GLY A 4 18.52 -2.34 -2.30
C GLY A 4 19.88 -2.83 -2.81
N VAL A 5 20.03 -4.15 -2.93
CA VAL A 5 21.21 -4.78 -3.53
C VAL A 5 21.53 -4.09 -4.87
N LYS A 6 22.82 -3.78 -5.08
CA LYS A 6 23.27 -3.05 -6.28
C LYS A 6 22.85 -3.80 -7.53
N ASP A 7 22.45 -3.03 -8.54
CA ASP A 7 21.92 -3.58 -9.78
C ASP A 7 22.76 -3.14 -10.99
N PRO A 8 23.94 -3.75 -11.21
CA PRO A 8 24.82 -3.38 -12.31
C PRO A 8 24.29 -3.82 -13.68
N ILE A 9 23.27 -4.68 -13.72
CA ILE A 9 22.65 -5.22 -14.94
C ILE A 9 21.16 -4.83 -15.03
N GLU A 10 20.80 -3.67 -14.48
CA GLU A 10 19.42 -3.17 -14.38
C GLU A 10 18.61 -3.29 -15.68
N PRO A 11 19.15 -2.96 -16.88
CA PRO A 11 18.38 -3.12 -18.13
C PRO A 11 17.97 -4.57 -18.41
N VAL A 12 18.81 -5.55 -18.07
CA VAL A 12 18.53 -6.99 -18.27
C VAL A 12 17.49 -7.46 -17.25
N ASN A 13 17.61 -7.03 -16.01
CA ASN A 13 16.68 -7.36 -14.94
C ASN A 13 15.29 -6.75 -15.19
N ARG A 14 15.22 -5.50 -15.65
CA ARG A 14 13.97 -4.84 -16.05
C ARG A 14 13.29 -5.51 -17.24
N ALA A 15 14.06 -5.94 -18.24
CA ALA A 15 13.52 -6.72 -19.36
C ALA A 15 12.97 -8.08 -18.90
N SER A 16 13.69 -8.75 -18.00
CA SER A 16 13.26 -10.02 -17.40
C SER A 16 12.01 -9.86 -16.54
N PHE A 17 11.93 -8.76 -15.77
CA PHE A 17 10.76 -8.39 -15.00
C PHE A 17 9.55 -8.13 -15.90
N ALA A 18 9.70 -7.34 -16.97
CA ALA A 18 8.62 -7.06 -17.91
C ALA A 18 8.08 -8.35 -18.57
N LEU A 19 8.97 -9.26 -18.98
CA LEU A 19 8.57 -10.58 -19.48
C LEU A 19 7.79 -11.37 -18.42
N ASN A 20 8.27 -11.35 -17.17
CA ASN A 20 7.60 -12.02 -16.06
C ASN A 20 6.22 -11.43 -15.76
N THR A 21 6.07 -10.10 -15.79
CA THR A 21 4.78 -9.42 -15.60
C THR A 21 3.78 -9.85 -16.67
N VAL A 22 4.17 -9.83 -17.95
CA VAL A 22 3.31 -10.29 -19.05
C VAL A 22 2.89 -11.75 -18.85
N LEU A 23 3.84 -12.62 -18.49
CA LEU A 23 3.54 -14.04 -18.21
C LEU A 23 2.62 -14.20 -17.01
N PHE A 24 2.85 -13.42 -15.94
CA PHE A 24 2.09 -13.48 -14.72
C PHE A 24 0.64 -13.06 -14.96
N GLU A 25 0.42 -11.87 -15.53
CA GLU A 25 -0.92 -11.31 -15.77
C GLU A 25 -1.75 -12.13 -16.76
N ASN A 26 -1.12 -12.67 -17.81
CA ASN A 26 -1.85 -13.34 -18.89
C ASN A 26 -1.97 -14.86 -18.73
N VAL A 27 -1.09 -15.48 -17.94
CA VAL A 27 -1.03 -16.95 -17.81
C VAL A 27 -1.11 -17.39 -16.36
N VAL A 28 -0.17 -16.94 -15.51
CA VAL A 28 -0.05 -17.49 -14.15
C VAL A 28 -1.23 -17.06 -13.28
N TYR A 29 -1.56 -15.77 -13.24
CA TYR A 29 -2.62 -15.22 -12.41
C TYR A 29 -4.02 -15.75 -12.79
N PRO A 30 -4.43 -15.80 -14.07
CA PRO A 30 -5.69 -16.46 -14.45
C PRO A 30 -5.72 -17.95 -14.08
N THR A 31 -4.60 -18.66 -14.23
CA THR A 31 -4.48 -20.07 -13.84
C THR A 31 -4.63 -20.25 -12.32
N MET A 32 -3.99 -19.40 -11.52
CA MET A 32 -4.14 -19.39 -10.06
C MET A 32 -5.58 -19.11 -9.65
N LYS A 33 -6.29 -18.20 -10.33
CA LYS A 33 -7.72 -17.97 -10.08
C LYS A 33 -8.57 -19.19 -10.37
N GLY A 34 -8.35 -19.86 -11.50
CA GLY A 34 -9.04 -21.11 -11.82
C GLY A 34 -8.76 -22.21 -10.80
N TYR A 35 -7.50 -22.32 -10.35
CA TYR A 35 -7.11 -23.26 -9.31
C TYR A 35 -7.76 -22.95 -7.95
N LYS A 36 -7.79 -21.68 -7.52
CA LYS A 36 -8.50 -21.22 -6.30
C LYS A 36 -10.01 -21.50 -6.36
N TRP A 37 -10.61 -21.43 -7.55
CA TRP A 37 -12.02 -21.77 -7.73
C TRP A 37 -12.28 -23.29 -7.65
N LEU A 38 -11.36 -24.12 -8.15
CA LEU A 38 -11.46 -25.58 -8.13
C LEU A 38 -11.13 -26.20 -6.76
N ILE A 39 -10.03 -25.75 -6.15
CA ILE A 39 -9.46 -26.33 -4.93
C ILE A 39 -9.72 -25.40 -3.74
N PRO A 40 -10.48 -25.85 -2.73
CA PRO A 40 -10.72 -25.08 -1.51
C PRO A 40 -9.42 -24.69 -0.82
N GLU A 41 -9.45 -23.59 -0.07
CA GLU A 41 -8.32 -23.06 0.68
C GLU A 41 -7.65 -24.11 1.58
N SER A 42 -8.44 -24.88 2.34
CA SER A 42 -7.92 -25.97 3.17
C SER A 42 -7.16 -27.03 2.37
N GLY A 43 -7.60 -27.34 1.15
CA GLY A 43 -6.88 -28.27 0.26
C GLY A 43 -5.52 -27.72 -0.17
N ARG A 44 -5.48 -26.43 -0.54
CA ARG A 44 -4.24 -25.74 -0.91
C ARG A 44 -3.28 -25.64 0.28
N GLU A 45 -3.80 -25.32 1.47
CA GLU A 45 -3.03 -25.26 2.71
C GLU A 45 -2.41 -26.62 3.06
N HIS A 46 -3.17 -27.72 2.92
CA HIS A 46 -2.60 -29.05 3.16
C HIS A 46 -1.45 -29.39 2.20
N ILE A 47 -1.55 -28.97 0.93
CA ILE A 47 -0.47 -29.15 -0.06
C ILE A 47 0.76 -28.30 0.32
N SER A 48 0.54 -27.05 0.76
CA SER A 48 1.61 -26.17 1.24
C SER A 48 2.30 -26.73 2.48
N ASN A 49 1.55 -27.20 3.47
CA ASN A 49 2.09 -27.86 4.66
C ASN A 49 2.92 -29.10 4.30
N PHE A 50 2.44 -29.90 3.34
CA PHE A 50 3.16 -31.07 2.86
C PHE A 50 4.48 -30.67 2.18
N HIS A 51 4.46 -29.65 1.32
CA HIS A 51 5.66 -29.12 0.68
C HIS A 51 6.66 -28.59 1.73
N ASP A 52 6.19 -27.81 2.70
CA ASP A 52 7.00 -27.31 3.80
C ASP A 52 7.63 -28.43 4.62
N ASN A 53 6.91 -29.53 4.88
CA ASN A 53 7.45 -30.71 5.53
C ASN A 53 8.49 -31.45 4.65
N LEU A 54 8.26 -31.50 3.34
CA LEU A 54 9.12 -32.18 2.36
C LEU A 54 10.51 -31.51 2.24
N ILE A 55 10.56 -30.18 2.31
CA ILE A 55 11.82 -29.42 2.22
C ILE A 55 12.56 -29.28 3.56
N TYR A 56 12.14 -30.02 4.61
CA TYR A 56 12.84 -30.10 5.90
C TYR A 56 14.37 -30.30 5.81
N PRO A 57 14.91 -31.18 4.93
CA PRO A 57 16.36 -31.37 4.84
C PRO A 57 17.14 -30.09 4.53
N VAL A 58 16.57 -29.20 3.71
CA VAL A 58 17.14 -27.88 3.39
C VAL A 58 17.34 -27.07 4.67
N ARG A 59 16.27 -26.96 5.48
CA ARG A 59 16.31 -26.18 6.72
C ARG A 59 17.24 -26.82 7.75
N LEU A 60 17.22 -28.14 7.92
CA LEU A 60 18.11 -28.84 8.86
C LEU A 60 19.59 -28.56 8.56
N VAL A 61 19.99 -28.74 7.30
CA VAL A 61 21.37 -28.56 6.87
C VAL A 61 21.79 -27.11 7.05
N ASN A 62 20.97 -26.15 6.61
CA ASN A 62 21.32 -24.74 6.68
C ASN A 62 21.37 -24.20 8.12
N ASN A 63 20.42 -24.56 9.00
CA ASN A 63 20.54 -24.23 10.42
C ASN A 63 21.84 -24.80 11.02
N SER A 64 22.20 -26.04 10.66
CA SER A 64 23.43 -26.68 11.16
C SER A 64 24.70 -25.97 10.66
N LEU A 65 24.73 -25.59 9.37
CA LEU A 65 25.83 -24.84 8.76
C LEU A 65 26.00 -23.44 9.36
N GLN A 66 24.91 -22.85 9.83
CA GLN A 66 24.92 -21.57 10.55
C GLN A 66 25.17 -21.70 12.06
N CYS A 67 25.47 -22.91 12.55
CA CYS A 67 25.66 -23.22 13.98
C CYS A 67 24.42 -22.94 14.84
N GLN A 68 23.22 -22.92 14.25
CA GLN A 68 21.94 -22.75 14.93
C GLN A 68 21.40 -24.09 15.41
N TRP A 69 22.07 -24.69 16.40
CA TRP A 69 21.76 -26.05 16.88
C TRP A 69 20.35 -26.17 17.49
N GLN A 70 19.87 -25.12 18.15
CA GLN A 70 18.54 -25.10 18.73
C GLN A 70 17.47 -25.13 17.63
N GLU A 71 17.59 -24.27 16.61
CA GLU A 71 16.67 -24.22 15.48
C GLU A 71 16.71 -25.51 14.65
N SER A 72 17.89 -26.10 14.46
CA SER A 72 18.04 -27.43 13.83
C SER A 72 17.21 -28.50 14.54
N TRP A 73 17.19 -28.45 15.86
CA TRP A 73 16.40 -29.38 16.68
C TRP A 73 14.90 -29.06 16.65
N VAL A 74 14.53 -27.78 16.60
CA VAL A 74 13.14 -27.35 16.40
C VAL A 74 12.61 -27.86 15.06
N GLU A 75 13.33 -27.67 13.97
CA GLU A 75 12.96 -28.17 12.64
C GLU A 75 12.82 -29.70 12.63
N THR A 76 13.72 -30.41 13.29
CA THR A 76 13.66 -31.89 13.40
C THR A 76 12.43 -32.35 14.15
N LYS A 77 12.08 -31.68 15.26
CA LYS A 77 10.82 -31.93 15.98
C LYS A 77 9.60 -31.63 15.13
N ARG A 78 9.60 -30.49 14.42
CA ARG A 78 8.52 -30.12 13.49
C ARG A 78 8.30 -31.21 12.46
N PHE A 79 9.36 -31.64 11.78
CA PHE A 79 9.29 -32.72 10.80
C PHE A 79 8.73 -34.02 11.39
N GLY A 80 9.22 -34.44 12.56
CA GLY A 80 8.72 -35.64 13.23
C GLY A 80 7.23 -35.56 13.60
N ILE A 81 6.81 -34.44 14.18
CA ILE A 81 5.42 -34.18 14.60
C ILE A 81 4.50 -34.09 13.38
N ASN A 82 4.86 -33.31 12.36
CA ASN A 82 4.02 -33.09 11.18
C ASN A 82 3.95 -34.35 10.31
N THR A 83 5.04 -35.12 10.20
CA THR A 83 5.03 -36.40 9.49
C THR A 83 4.16 -37.46 10.18
N THR A 84 4.10 -37.46 11.52
CA THR A 84 3.32 -38.46 12.29
C THR A 84 1.90 -37.98 12.60
N VAL A 85 1.77 -36.99 13.48
CA VAL A 85 0.49 -36.42 13.94
C VAL A 85 -0.16 -35.57 12.84
N GLY A 86 0.65 -34.92 12.01
CA GLY A 86 0.16 -34.09 10.89
C GLY A 86 -0.15 -34.86 9.61
N PHE A 87 -0.12 -36.20 9.63
CA PHE A 87 -0.37 -37.07 8.47
C PHE A 87 0.58 -36.79 7.30
N LEU A 88 1.84 -37.19 7.43
CA LEU A 88 2.91 -36.98 6.43
C LEU A 88 3.21 -35.50 6.12
N GLY A 89 2.80 -34.59 7.00
CA GLY A 89 2.98 -33.16 6.84
C GLY A 89 1.82 -32.45 6.18
N LEU A 90 0.69 -33.12 5.89
CA LEU A 90 -0.49 -32.43 5.38
C LEU A 90 -1.03 -31.38 6.37
N ASN A 91 -0.78 -31.54 7.66
CA ASN A 91 -1.12 -30.55 8.69
C ASN A 91 0.13 -30.11 9.46
N ASP A 92 0.08 -28.93 10.07
CA ASP A 92 1.12 -28.39 10.96
C ASP A 92 0.72 -28.33 12.45
N PRO A 93 0.58 -29.49 13.15
CA PRO A 93 0.39 -29.51 14.59
C PRO A 93 1.60 -28.94 15.34
N ALA A 94 2.80 -28.98 14.76
CA ALA A 94 3.98 -28.43 15.43
C ALA A 94 3.85 -26.93 15.68
N THR A 95 3.34 -26.14 14.73
CA THR A 95 3.02 -24.71 14.97
C THR A 95 1.75 -24.57 15.79
N SER A 96 0.62 -25.13 15.34
CA SER A 96 -0.69 -24.84 15.92
C SER A 96 -0.89 -25.33 17.36
N LYS A 97 -0.22 -26.42 17.78
CA LYS A 97 -0.39 -27.01 19.12
C LYS A 97 0.84 -26.86 20.02
N TYR A 98 2.03 -26.84 19.44
CA TYR A 98 3.28 -26.82 20.20
C TYR A 98 4.05 -25.51 20.07
N ASN A 99 3.53 -24.54 19.30
CA ASN A 99 4.15 -23.24 19.05
C ASN A 99 5.62 -23.35 18.57
N LEU A 100 5.95 -24.42 17.86
CA LEU A 100 7.23 -24.57 17.18
C LEU A 100 7.10 -23.90 15.83
N ARG A 101 7.72 -22.75 15.60
CA ARG A 101 7.67 -22.05 14.30
C ARG A 101 8.82 -22.54 13.40
N PRO A 102 8.64 -22.55 12.07
CA PRO A 102 9.72 -22.87 11.16
C PRO A 102 10.74 -21.73 11.08
N SER A 103 12.03 -22.05 10.92
CA SER A 103 13.08 -21.04 10.73
C SER A 103 13.25 -20.59 9.28
N LYS A 104 12.74 -21.36 8.31
CA LYS A 104 12.78 -21.08 6.85
C LYS A 104 14.20 -20.77 6.30
N GLU A 105 15.23 -21.41 6.86
CA GLU A 105 16.62 -21.24 6.44
C GLU A 105 16.94 -21.86 5.07
N ASP A 106 17.78 -21.17 4.29
CA ASP A 106 18.29 -21.59 2.98
C ASP A 106 19.81 -21.34 2.85
N LEU A 107 20.44 -21.90 1.81
CA LEU A 107 21.89 -21.81 1.66
C LEU A 107 22.37 -20.41 1.27
N GLY A 108 21.51 -19.60 0.66
CA GLY A 108 21.77 -18.17 0.45
C GLY A 108 21.89 -17.42 1.79
N GLN A 109 21.01 -17.73 2.75
CA GLN A 109 21.09 -17.21 4.12
C GLN A 109 22.36 -17.68 4.83
N THR A 110 22.70 -18.97 4.72
CA THR A 110 23.94 -19.55 5.24
C THR A 110 25.18 -18.81 4.71
N PHE A 111 25.27 -18.59 3.40
CA PHE A 111 26.38 -17.83 2.82
C PHE A 111 26.40 -16.38 3.30
N GLY A 112 25.23 -15.75 3.45
CA GLY A 112 25.12 -14.42 4.05
C GLY A 112 25.69 -14.39 5.46
N ARG A 113 25.36 -15.38 6.29
CA ARG A 113 25.85 -15.51 7.67
C ARG A 113 27.35 -15.74 7.72
N TRP A 114 27.92 -16.42 6.73
CA TRP A 114 29.35 -16.61 6.57
C TRP A 114 30.07 -15.38 5.99
N GLY A 115 29.35 -14.28 5.72
CA GLY A 115 29.91 -13.00 5.31
C GLY A 115 29.79 -12.66 3.83
N TRP A 116 29.06 -13.46 3.03
CA TRP A 116 28.79 -13.11 1.64
C TRP A 116 27.68 -12.05 1.55
N ASN A 117 28.11 -10.79 1.40
CA ASN A 117 27.23 -9.67 1.12
C ASN A 117 26.93 -9.57 -0.38
N SER A 118 25.66 -9.71 -0.77
CA SER A 118 25.26 -9.66 -2.18
C SER A 118 25.64 -8.33 -2.84
N GLN A 119 26.21 -8.38 -4.04
CA GLN A 119 26.64 -7.21 -4.81
C GLN A 119 25.91 -7.08 -6.15
N VAL A 120 25.18 -8.11 -6.60
CA VAL A 120 24.50 -8.12 -7.89
C VAL A 120 23.08 -8.61 -7.70
N TYR A 121 22.13 -7.71 -7.86
CA TYR A 121 20.72 -8.06 -7.98
C TYR A 121 20.47 -8.77 -9.31
N VAL A 122 19.66 -9.82 -9.28
CA VAL A 122 19.27 -10.57 -10.47
C VAL A 122 17.78 -10.84 -10.40
N PHE A 123 17.03 -10.48 -11.44
CA PHE A 123 15.63 -10.86 -11.56
C PHE A 123 15.50 -12.01 -12.56
N ILE A 124 14.99 -13.15 -12.11
CA ILE A 124 14.85 -14.35 -12.94
C ILE A 124 13.37 -14.53 -13.30
N PRO A 125 12.99 -14.65 -14.58
CA PRO A 125 11.61 -14.92 -14.95
C PRO A 125 11.06 -16.16 -14.25
N VAL A 126 9.79 -16.12 -13.84
CA VAL A 126 9.06 -17.13 -13.05
C VAL A 126 9.57 -17.30 -11.61
N LEU A 127 10.88 -17.30 -11.38
CA LEU A 127 11.46 -17.47 -10.04
C LEU A 127 11.44 -16.18 -9.21
N GLY A 128 11.47 -15.01 -9.85
CA GLY A 128 11.37 -13.70 -9.19
C GLY A 128 12.72 -13.07 -8.80
N PRO A 129 12.72 -12.17 -7.80
CA PRO A 129 13.91 -11.42 -7.40
C PRO A 129 14.92 -12.31 -6.67
N SER A 130 16.21 -12.11 -6.98
CA SER A 130 17.32 -12.90 -6.43
C SER A 130 18.63 -12.08 -6.40
N SER A 131 19.73 -12.73 -6.02
CA SER A 131 21.09 -12.18 -6.08
C SER A 131 22.08 -13.24 -6.53
N GLU A 132 23.32 -12.84 -6.85
CA GLU A 132 24.36 -13.80 -7.22
C GLU A 132 24.60 -14.86 -6.12
N ARG A 133 24.52 -14.45 -4.84
CA ARG A 133 24.64 -15.35 -3.69
C ARG A 133 23.46 -16.31 -3.62
N ASP A 134 22.24 -15.76 -3.70
CA ASP A 134 21.02 -16.51 -3.45
C ASP A 134 20.76 -17.50 -4.61
N ILE A 135 21.18 -17.20 -5.84
CA ILE A 135 21.19 -18.16 -6.97
C ILE A 135 22.08 -19.37 -6.67
N VAL A 136 23.31 -19.14 -6.21
CA VAL A 136 24.22 -20.24 -5.86
C VAL A 136 23.65 -21.05 -4.68
N GLY A 137 23.03 -20.37 -3.72
CA GLY A 137 22.27 -20.99 -2.63
C GLY A 137 21.17 -21.92 -3.14
N MET A 138 20.29 -21.42 -4.00
CA MET A 138 19.19 -22.19 -4.61
C MET A 138 19.67 -23.44 -5.35
N VAL A 139 20.78 -23.35 -6.09
CA VAL A 139 21.37 -24.52 -6.77
C VAL A 139 21.85 -25.54 -5.75
N GLY A 140 22.53 -25.12 -4.68
CA GLY A 140 22.96 -26.02 -3.62
C GLY A 140 21.79 -26.68 -2.90
N ASP A 141 20.77 -25.91 -2.53
CA ASP A 141 19.57 -26.41 -1.86
C ASP A 141 18.77 -27.39 -2.72
N SER A 142 18.83 -27.26 -4.05
CA SER A 142 18.16 -28.20 -4.96
C SER A 142 18.60 -29.65 -4.74
N PHE A 143 19.87 -29.89 -4.39
CA PHE A 143 20.38 -31.24 -4.08
C PHE A 143 19.85 -31.79 -2.75
N LEU A 144 19.32 -30.93 -1.87
CA LEU A 144 18.74 -31.32 -0.58
C LEU A 144 17.23 -31.59 -0.68
N LYS A 145 16.58 -31.17 -1.77
CA LYS A 145 15.16 -31.40 -1.99
C LYS A 145 14.92 -32.84 -2.45
N PRO A 146 14.02 -33.60 -1.79
CA PRO A 146 13.66 -34.94 -2.25
C PRO A 146 13.11 -34.97 -3.69
N THR A 147 12.44 -33.90 -4.14
CA THR A 147 11.90 -33.75 -5.50
C THR A 147 12.98 -33.80 -6.59
N ALA A 148 14.23 -33.43 -6.28
CA ALA A 148 15.34 -33.45 -7.23
C ALA A 148 15.76 -34.87 -7.64
N TYR A 149 15.37 -35.89 -6.87
CA TYR A 149 15.71 -37.30 -7.12
C TYR A 149 14.61 -38.08 -7.84
N LEU A 150 13.52 -37.41 -8.26
CA LEU A 150 12.52 -37.99 -9.15
C LEU A 150 13.06 -38.05 -10.59
N ASP A 151 12.61 -39.05 -11.37
CA ASP A 151 12.98 -39.15 -12.77
C ASP A 151 12.47 -37.93 -13.56
N SER A 152 13.27 -37.45 -14.51
CA SER A 152 12.83 -36.39 -15.43
C SER A 152 11.69 -36.90 -16.34
N PRO A 153 10.62 -36.11 -16.59
CA PRO A 153 10.41 -34.71 -16.18
C PRO A 153 9.67 -34.52 -14.85
N TYR A 154 9.39 -35.59 -14.10
CA TYR A 154 8.56 -35.53 -12.89
C TYR A 154 9.15 -34.65 -11.79
N ASN A 155 10.48 -34.60 -11.66
CA ASN A 155 11.16 -33.69 -10.72
C ASN A 155 10.71 -32.23 -10.91
N PHE A 156 10.76 -31.71 -12.14
CA PHE A 156 10.36 -30.34 -12.46
C PHE A 156 8.85 -30.12 -12.34
N LEU A 157 8.05 -31.10 -12.78
CA LEU A 157 6.58 -30.98 -12.74
C LEU A 157 6.05 -30.94 -11.31
N VAL A 158 6.57 -31.79 -10.42
CA VAL A 158 6.14 -31.84 -9.02
C VAL A 158 6.58 -30.59 -8.27
N GLU A 159 7.85 -30.20 -8.37
CA GLU A 159 8.37 -28.98 -7.71
C GLU A 159 7.63 -27.72 -8.21
N GLY A 160 7.39 -27.64 -9.53
CA GLY A 160 6.65 -26.54 -10.13
C GLY A 160 5.20 -26.47 -9.64
N PHE A 161 4.53 -27.62 -9.50
CA PHE A 161 3.16 -27.67 -8.95
C PHE A 161 3.11 -27.24 -7.49
N LEU A 162 4.02 -27.73 -6.64
CA LEU A 162 4.07 -27.36 -5.22
C LEU A 162 4.33 -25.86 -5.04
N THR A 163 5.31 -25.32 -5.77
CA THR A 163 5.61 -23.89 -5.77
C THR A 163 4.41 -23.06 -6.27
N PHE A 164 3.77 -23.51 -7.36
CA PHE A 164 2.56 -22.87 -7.88
C PHE A 164 1.43 -22.85 -6.84
N ASN A 165 1.22 -23.95 -6.12
CA ASN A 165 0.22 -24.03 -5.05
C ASN A 165 0.50 -22.99 -3.95
N ASP A 166 1.74 -22.89 -3.47
CA ASP A 166 2.12 -21.96 -2.41
C ASP A 166 1.92 -20.50 -2.82
N MET A 167 2.27 -20.17 -4.06
CA MET A 167 2.09 -18.81 -4.60
C MET A 167 0.62 -18.38 -4.69
N THR A 168 -0.34 -19.31 -4.69
CA THR A 168 -1.77 -18.96 -4.83
C THR A 168 -2.33 -18.18 -3.65
N ALA A 169 -1.72 -18.27 -2.46
CA ALA A 169 -2.09 -17.47 -1.30
C ALA A 169 -1.79 -15.97 -1.52
N HIS A 170 -0.73 -15.66 -2.25
CA HIS A 170 -0.24 -14.29 -2.46
C HIS A 170 -0.54 -13.72 -3.85
N ALA A 171 -1.29 -14.46 -4.69
CA ALA A 171 -1.54 -14.08 -6.08
C ALA A 171 -2.19 -12.70 -6.21
N ASP A 172 -3.16 -12.38 -5.36
CA ASP A 172 -3.86 -11.08 -5.38
C ASP A 172 -2.95 -9.95 -4.88
N THR A 173 -2.18 -10.16 -3.81
CA THR A 173 -1.20 -9.19 -3.30
C THR A 173 -0.11 -8.87 -4.32
N ILE A 174 0.41 -9.89 -5.02
CA ILE A 174 1.41 -9.68 -6.09
C ILE A 174 0.81 -8.87 -7.23
N ASN A 175 -0.39 -9.23 -7.67
CA ASN A 175 -1.10 -8.50 -8.72
C ASN A 175 -1.35 -7.03 -8.32
N ASP A 176 -1.77 -6.81 -7.08
CA ASP A 176 -2.05 -5.47 -6.55
C ASP A 176 -0.78 -4.62 -6.49
N ALA A 177 0.34 -5.20 -6.05
CA ALA A 177 1.63 -4.51 -6.08
C ALA A 177 2.07 -4.15 -7.50
N LEU A 178 1.77 -4.97 -8.51
CA LEU A 178 2.08 -4.68 -9.92
C LEU A 178 1.23 -3.54 -10.49
N VAL A 179 -0.05 -3.47 -10.11
CA VAL A 179 -1.02 -2.52 -10.66
C VAL A 179 -0.98 -1.18 -9.94
N GLU A 180 -0.76 -1.17 -8.62
CA GLU A 180 -0.93 0.05 -7.80
C GLU A 180 0.33 0.93 -7.76
N ASN A 181 1.50 0.41 -8.12
CA ASN A 181 2.78 1.12 -8.03
C ASN A 181 3.30 1.54 -9.41
N TYR A 182 4.01 2.66 -9.48
CA TYR A 182 4.52 3.20 -10.74
C TYR A 182 5.69 2.40 -11.31
N ASP A 183 6.66 2.04 -10.45
CA ASP A 183 7.82 1.22 -10.82
C ASP A 183 7.88 -0.03 -9.91
N PRO A 184 7.00 -1.02 -10.14
CA PRO A 184 6.91 -2.21 -9.29
C PRO A 184 8.20 -3.03 -9.28
N TYR A 185 9.08 -2.85 -10.28
CA TYR A 185 10.41 -3.47 -10.30
C TYR A 185 11.31 -2.96 -9.17
N GLU A 186 11.40 -1.64 -8.98
CA GLU A 186 12.23 -1.06 -7.92
C GLU A 186 11.68 -1.38 -6.54
N LEU A 187 10.35 -1.34 -6.38
CA LEU A 187 9.71 -1.78 -5.15
C LEU A 187 10.04 -3.25 -4.85
N THR A 188 9.93 -4.12 -5.84
CA THR A 188 10.29 -5.54 -5.71
C THR A 188 11.75 -5.72 -5.29
N ARG A 189 12.69 -4.98 -5.90
CA ARG A 189 14.12 -5.02 -5.56
C ARG A 189 14.37 -4.54 -4.13
N LEU A 190 13.71 -3.46 -3.71
CA LEU A 190 13.80 -2.91 -2.37
C LEU A 190 13.28 -3.91 -1.32
N LEU A 191 12.07 -4.44 -1.53
CA LEU A 191 11.43 -5.39 -0.65
C LEU A 191 12.23 -6.69 -0.54
N TYR A 192 12.72 -7.22 -1.67
CA TYR A 192 13.64 -8.35 -1.69
C TYR A 192 14.88 -8.10 -0.82
N SER A 193 15.52 -6.95 -1.00
CA SER A 193 16.76 -6.63 -0.28
C SER A 193 16.53 -6.55 1.23
N ALA A 194 15.47 -5.88 1.66
CA ALA A 194 15.08 -5.77 3.06
C ALA A 194 14.73 -7.15 3.65
N SER A 195 13.94 -7.95 2.92
CA SER A 195 13.56 -9.30 3.36
C SER A 195 14.77 -10.23 3.50
N ARG A 196 15.72 -10.20 2.54
CA ARG A 196 16.92 -11.04 2.60
C ARG A 196 17.90 -10.60 3.67
N GLU A 197 18.06 -9.30 3.92
CA GLU A 197 18.86 -8.81 5.04
C GLU A 197 18.24 -9.23 6.38
N ALA A 198 16.91 -9.16 6.49
CA ALA A 198 16.19 -9.61 7.68
C ALA A 198 16.40 -11.11 7.94
N ALA A 199 16.30 -11.92 6.89
CA ALA A 199 16.46 -13.37 6.94
C ALA A 199 17.88 -13.77 7.36
N VAL A 200 18.93 -13.26 6.68
CA VAL A 200 20.36 -13.57 7.00
C VAL A 200 20.76 -13.23 8.44
N ASN A 201 20.17 -12.16 8.99
CA ASN A 201 20.48 -11.71 10.33
C ASN A 201 19.64 -12.38 11.42
N ASN A 202 18.68 -13.24 11.04
CA ASN A 202 17.71 -13.87 11.92
C ASN A 202 17.04 -12.84 12.82
N PHE A 203 16.53 -11.75 12.23
CA PHE A 203 15.78 -10.77 13.00
C PHE A 203 14.59 -11.49 13.65
N ALA A 204 14.76 -11.78 14.94
CA ALA A 204 13.81 -12.55 15.71
C ALA A 204 12.50 -11.78 15.81
N HIS A 205 11.43 -12.50 16.12
CA HIS A 205 10.17 -11.90 16.54
C HIS A 205 10.38 -11.24 17.92
N ASP A 206 11.03 -10.09 17.94
CA ASP A 206 10.95 -9.20 19.08
C ASP A 206 9.47 -8.89 19.33
N SER A 207 9.03 -9.12 20.56
CA SER A 207 7.67 -8.87 21.01
C SER A 207 7.45 -7.42 21.46
N ALA A 208 8.48 -6.56 21.41
CA ALA A 208 8.32 -5.15 21.75
C ALA A 208 7.27 -4.52 20.85
N ARG A 209 6.34 -3.85 21.51
CA ARG A 209 5.17 -3.23 20.91
C ARG A 209 4.68 -2.09 21.80
N ASP A 210 4.20 -1.05 21.15
CA ASP A 210 3.54 0.08 21.79
C ASP A 210 2.08 0.17 21.32
N ASP A 211 1.28 1.04 21.97
CA ASP A 211 -0.09 1.36 21.56
C ASP A 211 -0.28 2.87 21.46
N ASP A 212 0.54 3.49 20.61
CA ASP A 212 0.52 4.92 20.29
C ASP A 212 -0.08 5.19 18.92
N ALA A 213 -0.38 6.46 18.63
CA ALA A 213 -0.94 6.94 17.36
C ALA A 213 -0.34 6.29 16.11
N GLN A 214 0.99 6.17 16.02
CA GLN A 214 1.68 5.58 14.87
C GLN A 214 1.41 4.08 14.76
N THR A 215 1.46 3.33 15.86
CA THR A 215 1.14 1.89 15.85
C THR A 215 -0.35 1.64 15.55
N GLN A 216 -1.23 2.52 16.02
CA GLN A 216 -2.66 2.46 15.74
C GLN A 216 -2.95 2.72 14.26
N THR A 217 -2.21 3.64 13.64
CA THR A 217 -2.30 3.95 12.20
C THR A 217 -1.99 2.73 11.34
N LEU A 218 -1.01 1.90 11.73
CA LEU A 218 -0.71 0.67 11.00
C LEU A 218 -1.90 -0.31 10.94
N ARG A 219 -2.88 -0.18 11.84
CA ARG A 219 -4.11 -1.00 11.80
C ARG A 219 -5.02 -0.66 10.61
N ALA A 220 -4.76 0.44 9.89
CA ALA A 220 -5.46 0.76 8.65
C ALA A 220 -5.30 -0.33 7.59
N ILE A 221 -4.26 -1.18 7.65
CA ILE A 221 -4.11 -2.37 6.79
C ILE A 221 -5.28 -3.36 6.91
N PHE A 222 -6.02 -3.33 8.03
CA PHE A 222 -7.20 -4.18 8.23
C PHE A 222 -8.44 -3.63 7.53
N ALA A 223 -8.41 -2.38 7.04
CA ALA A 223 -9.49 -1.81 6.25
C ALA A 223 -9.40 -2.36 4.82
N LYS A 224 -10.14 -3.43 4.56
CA LYS A 224 -10.26 -4.10 3.27
C LYS A 224 -11.74 -4.42 2.99
N PRO A 225 -12.15 -4.55 1.71
CA PRO A 225 -13.50 -4.98 1.37
C PRO A 225 -13.84 -6.33 2.00
N THR A 226 -15.09 -6.46 2.44
CA THR A 226 -15.68 -7.70 2.92
C THR A 226 -16.03 -8.65 1.79
N ASN A 227 -16.47 -8.14 0.62
CA ASN A 227 -16.61 -8.90 -0.61
C ASN A 227 -15.23 -9.00 -1.31
N PRO A 228 -14.63 -10.21 -1.40
CA PRO A 228 -13.31 -10.39 -2.02
C PRO A 228 -13.31 -10.09 -3.53
N ASN A 229 -14.48 -10.01 -4.17
CA ASN A 229 -14.62 -9.66 -5.58
C ASN A 229 -14.89 -8.18 -5.82
N PHE A 230 -15.15 -7.37 -4.78
CA PHE A 230 -15.56 -5.97 -4.93
C PHE A 230 -14.62 -5.17 -5.84
N LYS A 231 -13.29 -5.33 -5.67
CA LYS A 231 -12.26 -4.70 -6.51
C LYS A 231 -12.48 -4.91 -8.03
N ARG A 232 -13.00 -6.08 -8.41
CA ARG A 232 -13.17 -6.55 -9.79
C ARG A 232 -14.58 -6.31 -10.34
N GLU A 233 -15.55 -6.02 -9.48
CA GLU A 233 -16.94 -5.76 -9.86
C GLU A 233 -17.15 -4.35 -10.41
N SER A 234 -16.16 -3.47 -10.25
CA SER A 234 -16.13 -2.17 -10.89
C SER A 234 -16.13 -2.26 -12.42
N ILE A 235 -16.71 -1.25 -13.03
CA ILE A 235 -16.43 -0.86 -14.41
C ILE A 235 -15.18 0.04 -14.37
N ASP A 236 -14.10 -0.41 -15.03
CA ASP A 236 -12.86 0.36 -15.17
C ASP A 236 -12.78 0.96 -16.57
N ASP A 237 -12.57 2.27 -16.64
CA ASP A 237 -12.51 3.02 -17.90
C ASP A 237 -11.57 4.24 -17.73
N SER A 238 -11.38 5.05 -18.78
CA SER A 238 -10.55 6.24 -18.76
C SER A 238 -11.23 7.44 -19.41
N ALA A 239 -11.07 8.61 -18.80
CA ALA A 239 -11.65 9.86 -19.29
C ALA A 239 -10.62 10.68 -20.05
N LYS A 240 -11.00 11.13 -21.25
CA LYS A 240 -10.17 12.05 -22.04
C LYS A 240 -10.41 13.49 -21.60
N ILE A 241 -9.38 14.11 -21.05
CA ILE A 241 -9.45 15.49 -20.55
C ILE A 241 -8.66 16.41 -21.48
N GLU A 242 -9.26 17.54 -21.86
CA GLU A 242 -8.60 18.51 -22.73
C GLU A 242 -7.35 19.10 -22.07
N GLY A 243 -6.23 19.13 -22.78
CA GLY A 243 -4.94 19.65 -22.29
C GLY A 243 -4.14 18.68 -21.41
N TRP A 244 -4.66 17.48 -21.14
CA TRP A 244 -3.97 16.45 -20.36
C TRP A 244 -3.06 15.57 -21.24
N LYS A 245 -2.01 15.00 -20.65
CA LYS A 245 -1.00 14.18 -21.34
C LYS A 245 -1.56 12.83 -21.80
N LYS A 246 -2.37 12.19 -20.95
CA LYS A 246 -3.01 10.88 -21.17
C LYS A 246 -4.44 10.92 -20.64
N GLU A 247 -5.24 9.93 -21.00
CA GLU A 247 -6.55 9.73 -20.38
C GLU A 247 -6.38 9.37 -18.90
N LEU A 248 -7.30 9.84 -18.06
CA LEU A 248 -7.28 9.59 -16.63
C LEU A 248 -8.09 8.32 -16.31
N PRO A 249 -7.49 7.26 -15.76
CA PRO A 249 -8.23 6.08 -15.33
C PRO A 249 -9.17 6.38 -14.16
N TYR A 250 -10.35 5.76 -14.19
CA TYR A 250 -11.32 5.80 -13.10
C TYR A 250 -12.01 4.44 -12.93
N SER A 251 -12.64 4.24 -11.78
CA SER A 251 -13.47 3.08 -11.45
C SER A 251 -14.86 3.52 -11.06
N LEU A 252 -15.86 2.83 -11.58
CA LEU A 252 -17.27 2.98 -11.23
C LEU A 252 -17.84 1.66 -10.70
N TRP A 253 -18.35 1.68 -9.46
CA TRP A 253 -19.22 0.63 -8.96
C TRP A 253 -20.65 1.06 -9.14
N LEU A 254 -21.29 0.55 -10.19
CA LEU A 254 -22.63 0.99 -10.59
C LEU A 254 -23.71 0.15 -9.89
N GLN A 255 -24.73 0.80 -9.34
CA GLN A 255 -25.93 0.11 -8.86
C GLN A 255 -26.77 -0.41 -10.03
N PRO A 256 -27.52 -1.52 -9.85
CA PRO A 256 -28.38 -2.05 -10.92
C PRO A 256 -29.51 -1.11 -11.35
N GLU A 257 -29.95 -0.22 -10.46
CA GLU A 257 -30.99 0.79 -10.71
C GLU A 257 -30.42 2.19 -10.49
N ALA A 258 -31.15 3.21 -10.98
CA ALA A 258 -30.77 4.60 -10.79
C ALA A 258 -30.57 4.93 -9.30
N ALA A 259 -29.40 5.48 -8.97
CA ALA A 259 -28.94 5.59 -7.59
C ALA A 259 -28.19 6.92 -7.37
N PRO A 260 -28.08 7.40 -6.13
CA PRO A 260 -27.16 8.48 -5.82
C PRO A 260 -25.71 8.06 -6.08
N LEU A 261 -24.88 9.02 -6.48
CA LEU A 261 -23.47 8.80 -6.78
C LEU A 261 -22.59 9.35 -5.65
N MET A 262 -21.79 8.48 -5.06
CA MET A 262 -20.72 8.83 -4.13
C MET A 262 -19.44 9.06 -4.93
N VAL A 263 -18.89 10.27 -4.86
CA VAL A 263 -17.57 10.59 -5.40
C VAL A 263 -16.57 10.46 -4.25
N GLN A 264 -15.74 9.44 -4.31
CA GLN A 264 -14.73 9.19 -3.29
C GLN A 264 -13.37 9.78 -3.71
N LEU A 265 -12.77 10.57 -2.82
CA LEU A 265 -11.43 11.13 -2.98
C LEU A 265 -10.41 10.37 -2.12
N PRO A 266 -9.47 9.63 -2.75
CA PRO A 266 -8.48 8.84 -2.01
C PRO A 266 -7.48 9.66 -1.21
N GLY A 267 -6.86 8.99 -0.23
CA GLY A 267 -5.78 9.53 0.60
C GLY A 267 -4.51 9.88 -0.20
N LEU A 268 -3.55 10.55 0.44
CA LEU A 268 -2.29 10.99 -0.20
C LEU A 268 -1.61 9.82 -0.95
N GLY A 269 -1.43 9.98 -2.26
CA GLY A 269 -0.78 8.99 -3.12
C GLY A 269 -1.57 7.70 -3.39
N SER A 270 -2.77 7.55 -2.81
CA SER A 270 -3.51 6.31 -2.89
C SER A 270 -4.08 6.08 -4.29
N HIS A 271 -4.00 4.82 -4.73
CA HIS A 271 -4.56 4.34 -5.98
C HIS A 271 -6.06 4.05 -5.81
N ARG A 272 -6.89 4.29 -6.82
CA ARG A 272 -8.35 4.04 -6.81
C ARG A 272 -8.77 2.58 -6.55
N LYS A 273 -7.80 1.65 -6.53
CA LYS A 273 -7.99 0.23 -6.20
C LYS A 273 -7.27 -0.23 -4.92
N GLY A 274 -6.74 0.71 -4.15
CA GLY A 274 -6.09 0.42 -2.88
C GLY A 274 -7.09 -0.14 -1.86
N SER A 275 -6.64 -1.07 -1.01
CA SER A 275 -7.54 -1.81 -0.10
C SER A 275 -8.36 -0.92 0.84
N MET A 276 -7.74 0.12 1.42
CA MET A 276 -8.43 1.05 2.33
C MET A 276 -9.53 1.83 1.61
N ASP A 277 -9.22 2.36 0.42
CA ASP A 277 -10.18 3.09 -0.40
C ASP A 277 -11.33 2.19 -0.86
N LEU A 278 -11.02 0.95 -1.24
CA LEU A 278 -12.05 -0.02 -1.60
C LEU A 278 -12.97 -0.38 -0.43
N ALA A 279 -12.45 -0.45 0.80
CA ALA A 279 -13.27 -0.71 1.98
C ALA A 279 -14.30 0.42 2.21
N LEU A 280 -13.88 1.67 2.01
CA LEU A 280 -14.77 2.83 2.10
C LEU A 280 -15.78 2.88 0.93
N ALA A 281 -15.34 2.53 -0.27
CA ALA A 281 -16.21 2.47 -1.45
C ALA A 281 -17.27 1.37 -1.29
N GLU A 282 -16.90 0.19 -0.78
CA GLU A 282 -17.84 -0.89 -0.50
C GLU A 282 -18.88 -0.46 0.54
N LEU A 283 -18.47 0.28 1.56
CA LEU A 283 -19.38 0.81 2.56
C LEU A 283 -20.47 1.69 1.92
N ALA A 284 -20.08 2.65 1.08
CA ALA A 284 -21.03 3.49 0.36
C ALA A 284 -21.90 2.69 -0.62
N TYR A 285 -21.31 1.75 -1.35
CA TYR A 285 -22.04 0.87 -2.27
C TYR A 285 -23.10 0.02 -1.54
N SER A 286 -22.78 -0.49 -0.35
CA SER A 286 -23.71 -1.27 0.46
C SER A 286 -24.92 -0.46 0.96
N GLU A 287 -24.78 0.86 1.08
CA GLU A 287 -25.86 1.78 1.45
C GLU A 287 -26.68 2.27 0.24
N GLY A 288 -26.41 1.74 -0.96
CA GLY A 288 -27.20 1.99 -2.17
C GLY A 288 -26.64 3.09 -3.07
N TYR A 289 -25.39 3.52 -2.87
CA TYR A 289 -24.73 4.44 -3.79
C TYR A 289 -24.11 3.69 -4.97
N SER A 290 -24.14 4.30 -6.15
CA SER A 290 -23.08 4.07 -7.13
C SER A 290 -21.82 4.80 -6.64
N VAL A 291 -20.61 4.25 -6.85
CA VAL A 291 -19.37 4.85 -6.35
C VAL A 291 -18.41 5.13 -7.48
N LEU A 292 -17.98 6.39 -7.61
CA LEU A 292 -16.96 6.84 -8.56
C LEU A 292 -15.66 7.16 -7.83
N MET A 293 -14.55 6.66 -8.36
CA MET A 293 -13.23 6.91 -7.82
C MET A 293 -12.18 7.03 -8.92
N PHE A 294 -11.28 8.00 -8.78
CA PHE A 294 -10.03 8.10 -9.52
C PHE A 294 -8.89 8.35 -8.51
N SER A 295 -7.66 8.03 -8.91
CA SER A 295 -6.52 8.05 -8.01
C SER A 295 -6.16 9.46 -7.53
N ASN A 296 -5.56 9.55 -6.33
CA ASN A 296 -5.20 10.84 -5.70
C ASN A 296 -4.25 11.67 -6.60
N THR A 297 -4.21 12.99 -6.42
CA THR A 297 -3.35 13.90 -7.21
C THR A 297 -1.85 13.60 -7.11
N PHE A 298 -1.38 13.03 -5.99
CA PHE A 298 -0.01 12.53 -5.83
C PHE A 298 0.19 11.11 -6.34
N ASN A 299 -0.87 10.38 -6.69
CA ASN A 299 -0.73 9.05 -7.27
C ASN A 299 -0.21 9.16 -8.71
N TRP A 300 0.57 8.17 -9.12
CA TRP A 300 1.20 8.16 -10.43
C TRP A 300 0.19 8.12 -11.58
N GLU A 301 -0.98 7.46 -11.46
CA GLU A 301 -2.00 7.45 -12.52
C GLU A 301 -2.42 8.88 -12.85
N PHE A 302 -2.65 9.69 -11.81
CA PHE A 302 -3.04 11.09 -11.95
C PHE A 302 -1.87 11.94 -12.50
N MET A 303 -0.67 11.80 -11.94
CA MET A 303 0.51 12.57 -12.35
C MET A 303 0.92 12.30 -13.81
N THR A 304 0.79 11.06 -14.25
CA THR A 304 1.06 10.67 -15.63
C THR A 304 0.01 11.24 -16.58
N ALA A 305 -1.27 11.25 -16.19
CA ALA A 305 -2.36 11.80 -17.00
C ALA A 305 -2.38 13.34 -17.05
N ALA A 306 -2.09 14.01 -15.92
CA ALA A 306 -2.21 15.45 -15.74
C ALA A 306 -1.43 16.29 -16.77
N PRO A 307 -1.71 17.59 -16.93
CA PRO A 307 -0.96 18.45 -17.86
C PRO A 307 0.54 18.53 -17.54
N LYS A 308 1.37 18.82 -18.56
CA LYS A 308 2.80 19.04 -18.37
C LYS A 308 3.04 20.20 -17.40
N GLY A 309 3.91 20.00 -16.41
CA GLY A 309 4.21 21.01 -15.41
C GLY A 309 3.19 21.09 -14.28
N TYR A 310 2.28 20.13 -14.15
CA TYR A 310 1.49 19.97 -12.93
C TYR A 310 2.37 19.42 -11.78
N ALA A 311 2.28 20.06 -10.62
CA ALA A 311 2.94 19.65 -9.39
C ALA A 311 1.94 19.88 -8.23
N PRO A 312 1.35 18.81 -7.67
CA PRO A 312 0.40 18.90 -6.56
C PRO A 312 0.96 19.67 -5.37
N GLY A 313 0.11 20.40 -4.65
CA GLY A 313 0.48 21.16 -3.46
C GLY A 313 0.05 22.63 -3.49
N TYR A 314 -0.34 23.16 -4.65
CA TYR A 314 -1.08 24.42 -4.75
C TYR A 314 -2.58 24.13 -4.87
N VAL A 315 -3.30 24.39 -3.79
CA VAL A 315 -4.67 23.88 -3.56
C VAL A 315 -5.66 24.34 -4.62
N GLU A 316 -5.58 25.60 -5.06
CA GLU A 316 -6.50 26.13 -6.06
C GLU A 316 -6.32 25.44 -7.41
N LYS A 317 -5.07 25.11 -7.77
CA LYS A 317 -4.78 24.33 -8.99
C LYS A 317 -5.19 22.87 -8.83
N ASP A 318 -4.94 22.26 -7.67
CA ASP A 318 -5.30 20.87 -7.40
C ASP A 318 -6.81 20.64 -7.47
N LYS A 319 -7.60 21.49 -6.81
CA LYS A 319 -9.07 21.41 -6.86
C LYS A 319 -9.59 21.60 -8.27
N GLU A 320 -8.97 22.48 -9.06
CA GLU A 320 -9.33 22.68 -10.46
C GLU A 320 -9.05 21.42 -11.29
N MET A 321 -7.91 20.75 -11.08
CA MET A 321 -7.62 19.47 -11.75
C MET A 321 -8.62 18.39 -11.37
N ILE A 322 -8.97 18.25 -10.08
CA ILE A 322 -9.99 17.32 -9.59
C ILE A 322 -11.35 17.63 -10.21
N ARG A 323 -11.74 18.91 -10.26
CA ARG A 323 -13.02 19.37 -10.82
C ARG A 323 -13.13 19.07 -12.31
N VAL A 324 -12.10 19.38 -13.09
CA VAL A 324 -12.08 19.14 -14.54
C VAL A 324 -12.06 17.64 -14.84
N ALA A 325 -11.32 16.84 -14.06
CA ALA A 325 -11.35 15.39 -14.14
C ALA A 325 -12.75 14.83 -13.90
N TYR A 326 -13.39 15.21 -12.78
CA TYR A 326 -14.75 14.82 -12.46
C TYR A 326 -15.74 15.19 -13.57
N GLN A 327 -15.65 16.40 -14.13
CA GLN A 327 -16.54 16.84 -15.21
C GLN A 327 -16.37 16.03 -16.50
N ALA A 328 -15.14 15.69 -16.87
CA ALA A 328 -14.89 14.84 -18.03
C ALA A 328 -15.44 13.43 -17.82
N ILE A 329 -15.20 12.83 -16.64
CA ILE A 329 -15.73 11.51 -16.31
C ILE A 329 -17.26 11.52 -16.32
N MET A 330 -17.90 12.48 -15.66
CA MET A 330 -19.36 12.56 -15.64
C MET A 330 -19.94 12.73 -17.03
N LYS A 331 -19.32 13.53 -17.90
CA LYS A 331 -19.75 13.66 -19.29
C LYS A 331 -19.75 12.31 -20.03
N ASP A 332 -18.71 11.50 -19.83
CA ASP A 332 -18.60 10.17 -20.45
C ASP A 332 -19.62 9.19 -19.84
N LEU A 333 -19.84 9.26 -18.52
CA LEU A 333 -20.82 8.45 -17.81
C LEU A 333 -22.26 8.80 -18.21
N ASP A 334 -22.60 10.08 -18.29
CA ASP A 334 -23.93 10.56 -18.69
C ASP A 334 -24.23 10.18 -20.14
N ALA A 335 -23.22 10.21 -21.02
CA ALA A 335 -23.36 9.74 -22.40
C ALA A 335 -23.56 8.21 -22.51
N THR A 336 -23.02 7.45 -21.55
CA THR A 336 -23.05 5.98 -21.57
C THR A 336 -24.26 5.40 -20.86
N TYR A 337 -24.64 5.97 -19.71
CA TYR A 337 -25.66 5.43 -18.80
C TYR A 337 -26.91 6.32 -18.66
N GLY A 338 -26.87 7.56 -19.17
CA GLY A 338 -27.94 8.55 -18.99
C GLY A 338 -27.80 9.34 -17.68
N GLU A 339 -28.08 10.65 -17.74
CA GLU A 339 -28.04 11.54 -16.57
C GLU A 339 -29.00 11.08 -15.46
N GLU A 340 -30.12 10.46 -15.85
CA GLU A 340 -31.14 9.93 -14.94
C GLU A 340 -30.67 8.76 -14.08
N ASN A 341 -29.57 8.10 -14.46
CA ASN A 341 -29.04 6.95 -13.73
C ASN A 341 -28.27 7.37 -12.47
N PHE A 342 -27.84 8.62 -12.42
CA PHE A 342 -27.10 9.19 -11.30
C PHE A 342 -27.93 10.30 -10.66
N LEU A 343 -28.65 9.98 -9.59
CA LEU A 343 -29.61 10.88 -8.93
C LEU A 343 -28.89 12.03 -8.21
N GLN A 344 -28.65 11.89 -6.91
CA GLN A 344 -27.95 12.88 -6.09
C GLN A 344 -26.43 12.66 -6.10
N ARG A 345 -25.66 13.63 -5.60
CA ARG A 345 -24.21 13.52 -5.44
C ARG A 345 -23.81 13.60 -3.98
N SER A 346 -22.79 12.88 -3.58
CA SER A 346 -22.16 12.99 -2.26
C SER A 346 -20.66 12.94 -2.42
N LEU A 347 -19.94 13.67 -1.57
CA LEU A 347 -18.48 13.68 -1.53
C LEU A 347 -18.01 13.01 -0.26
N ILE A 348 -17.09 12.07 -0.40
CA ILE A 348 -16.40 11.47 0.74
C ILE A 348 -14.91 11.41 0.47
N GLY A 349 -14.10 11.71 1.48
CA GLY A 349 -12.66 11.58 1.36
C GLY A 349 -12.02 11.22 2.69
N MET A 350 -10.81 10.64 2.59
CA MET A 350 -9.97 10.31 3.73
C MET A 350 -8.60 10.99 3.62
N SER A 351 -8.01 11.37 4.76
CA SER A 351 -6.69 12.02 4.80
C SER A 351 -6.62 13.23 3.85
N MET A 352 -5.65 13.29 2.93
CA MET A 352 -5.56 14.36 1.92
C MET A 352 -6.82 14.45 1.04
N GLY A 353 -7.48 13.33 0.73
CA GLY A 353 -8.77 13.32 0.03
C GLY A 353 -9.89 13.95 0.84
N ALA A 354 -9.88 13.79 2.17
CA ALA A 354 -10.79 14.49 3.09
C ALA A 354 -10.54 16.00 3.07
N TRP A 355 -9.29 16.42 3.01
CA TRP A 355 -8.93 17.82 2.90
C TRP A 355 -9.34 18.44 1.55
N TYR A 356 -9.22 17.71 0.43
CA TYR A 356 -9.82 18.15 -0.83
C TYR A 356 -11.34 18.23 -0.75
N THR A 357 -11.98 17.25 -0.09
CA THR A 357 -13.44 17.22 0.13
C THR A 357 -13.91 18.49 0.86
N LEU A 358 -13.19 18.92 1.90
CA LEU A 358 -13.50 20.16 2.62
C LEU A 358 -13.35 21.40 1.74
N ASN A 359 -12.23 21.52 1.02
CA ASN A 359 -12.04 22.70 0.17
C ASN A 359 -13.06 22.78 -0.98
N LEU A 360 -13.41 21.65 -1.59
CA LEU A 360 -14.44 21.58 -2.63
C LEU A 360 -15.83 21.90 -2.06
N GLY A 361 -16.15 21.41 -0.86
CA GLY A 361 -17.38 21.77 -0.16
C GLY A 361 -17.49 23.28 0.09
N ALA A 362 -16.38 23.91 0.50
CA ALA A 362 -16.32 25.36 0.63
C ALA A 362 -16.51 26.10 -0.70
N ASP A 363 -15.86 25.65 -1.79
CA ASP A 363 -16.04 26.24 -3.12
C ASP A 363 -17.49 26.13 -3.62
N LEU A 364 -18.14 24.98 -3.39
CA LEU A 364 -19.54 24.77 -3.72
C LEU A 364 -20.44 25.75 -2.96
N LYS A 365 -20.20 25.93 -1.66
CA LYS A 365 -20.96 26.88 -0.84
C LYS A 365 -20.77 28.32 -1.30
N GLU A 366 -19.54 28.73 -1.55
CA GLU A 366 -19.20 30.07 -2.05
C GLU A 366 -19.88 30.39 -3.39
N ARG A 367 -20.07 29.36 -4.23
CA ARG A 367 -20.75 29.47 -5.53
C ARG A 367 -22.28 29.28 -5.45
N GLY A 368 -22.83 28.99 -4.28
CA GLY A 368 -24.26 28.66 -4.10
C GLY A 368 -24.69 27.35 -4.75
N MET A 369 -23.74 26.42 -4.93
CA MET A 369 -23.93 25.10 -5.56
C MET A 369 -23.92 23.95 -4.54
N ASP A 370 -23.90 24.24 -3.24
CA ASP A 370 -23.93 23.25 -2.17
C ASP A 370 -25.18 22.37 -2.19
N HIS A 371 -26.30 22.88 -2.71
CA HIS A 371 -27.53 22.11 -2.94
C HIS A 371 -27.39 20.97 -3.97
N LEU A 372 -26.28 20.91 -4.72
CA LEU A 372 -26.00 19.83 -5.67
C LEU A 372 -25.36 18.60 -5.01
N VAL A 373 -24.96 18.72 -3.74
CA VAL A 373 -24.30 17.66 -2.98
C VAL A 373 -25.08 17.41 -1.70
N ASP A 374 -25.48 16.16 -1.46
CA ASP A 374 -26.29 15.76 -0.32
C ASP A 374 -25.46 15.56 0.95
N HIS A 375 -24.24 15.03 0.83
CA HIS A 375 -23.34 14.82 1.96
C HIS A 375 -21.90 15.20 1.60
N VAL A 376 -21.21 15.84 2.54
CA VAL A 376 -19.77 16.13 2.49
C VAL A 376 -19.13 15.48 3.71
N ILE A 377 -18.40 14.37 3.52
CA ILE A 377 -17.83 13.59 4.62
C ILE A 377 -16.30 13.59 4.52
N ALA A 378 -15.64 14.07 5.56
CA ALA A 378 -14.19 14.15 5.62
C ALA A 378 -13.64 13.35 6.81
N ILE A 379 -12.85 12.32 6.51
CA ILE A 379 -12.26 11.40 7.49
C ILE A 379 -10.79 11.75 7.70
N ASN A 380 -10.44 12.15 8.93
CA ASN A 380 -9.12 12.57 9.37
C ASN A 380 -8.46 13.59 8.42
N PRO A 381 -9.14 14.69 8.05
CA PRO A 381 -8.55 15.72 7.20
C PRO A 381 -7.40 16.43 7.94
N PRO A 382 -6.26 16.71 7.28
CA PRO A 382 -5.31 17.68 7.79
C PRO A 382 -5.94 19.08 7.88
N ALA A 383 -5.59 19.87 8.90
CA ALA A 383 -5.97 21.29 8.98
C ALA A 383 -5.05 22.19 8.14
N ASN A 384 -3.76 21.83 8.09
CA ASN A 384 -2.73 22.47 7.28
C ASN A 384 -1.97 21.39 6.50
N LEU A 385 -2.06 21.42 5.17
CA LEU A 385 -1.44 20.39 4.34
C LEU A 385 0.08 20.37 4.50
N LEU A 386 0.74 21.54 4.45
CA LEU A 386 2.19 21.62 4.53
C LEU A 386 2.71 21.12 5.88
N GLY A 387 2.08 21.52 6.98
CA GLY A 387 2.43 21.04 8.32
C GLY A 387 2.28 19.52 8.45
N SER A 388 1.24 18.95 7.84
CA SER A 388 1.00 17.50 7.84
C SER A 388 2.05 16.76 7.02
N LEU A 389 2.43 17.29 5.85
CA LEU A 389 3.51 16.73 5.04
C LEU A 389 4.86 16.76 5.77
N SER A 390 5.17 17.85 6.50
CA SER A 390 6.36 17.91 7.36
C SER A 390 6.31 16.90 8.50
N ALA A 391 5.13 16.60 9.06
CA ALA A 391 4.99 15.56 10.08
C ALA A 391 5.35 14.17 9.53
N LEU A 392 4.99 13.87 8.28
CA LEU A 392 5.39 12.62 7.60
C LEU A 392 6.92 12.53 7.42
N ASP A 393 7.57 13.64 7.07
CA ASP A 393 9.04 13.70 6.97
C ASP A 393 9.72 13.44 8.33
N LEU A 394 9.11 13.89 9.44
CA LEU A 394 9.60 13.60 10.78
C LEU A 394 9.45 12.12 11.15
N LEU A 395 8.37 11.47 10.75
CA LEU A 395 8.17 10.03 10.97
C LEU A 395 9.24 9.19 10.28
N TYR A 396 9.58 9.51 9.03
CA TYR A 396 10.67 8.83 8.30
C TYR A 396 12.03 9.00 9.01
N ARG A 397 12.24 10.15 9.66
CA ARG A 397 13.48 10.46 10.40
C ARG A 397 13.46 9.97 11.85
N ALA A 398 12.36 9.37 12.33
CA ALA A 398 12.21 8.98 13.74
C ALA A 398 13.35 8.09 14.27
N PRO A 399 13.87 7.08 13.52
CA PRO A 399 15.00 6.28 13.98
C PRO A 399 16.28 7.08 14.25
N TYR A 400 16.46 8.23 13.58
CA TYR A 400 17.68 9.03 13.65
C TYR A 400 17.65 10.11 14.74
N LYS A 401 16.57 10.21 15.52
CA LYS A 401 16.31 11.33 16.45
C LYS A 401 17.41 11.52 17.50
N ASN A 402 18.06 10.44 17.93
CA ASN A 402 19.11 10.46 18.95
C ASN A 402 20.52 10.70 18.38
N GLY A 403 20.68 10.72 17.05
CA GLY A 403 21.97 10.87 16.38
C GLY A 403 22.86 9.63 16.40
N ASP A 404 22.42 8.53 17.02
CA ASP A 404 23.11 7.24 17.00
C ASP A 404 22.73 6.45 15.73
N MET A 405 23.71 6.24 14.86
CA MET A 405 23.50 5.57 13.57
C MET A 405 23.31 4.06 13.70
N ASP A 406 23.89 3.44 14.73
CA ASP A 406 23.78 2.00 14.96
C ASP A 406 22.41 1.68 15.55
N GLU A 407 21.93 2.48 16.51
CA GLU A 407 20.57 2.40 17.04
C GLU A 407 19.54 2.62 15.91
N ALA A 408 19.73 3.66 15.08
CA ALA A 408 18.84 3.92 13.96
C ALA A 408 18.77 2.75 12.98
N LYS A 409 19.91 2.11 12.68
CA LYS A 409 19.94 0.94 11.79
C LYS A 409 19.16 -0.23 12.41
N GLN A 410 19.33 -0.51 13.70
CA GLN A 410 18.61 -1.59 14.38
C GLN A 410 17.09 -1.39 14.34
N VAL A 411 16.61 -0.17 14.58
CA VAL A 411 15.18 0.16 14.49
C VAL A 411 14.66 -0.04 13.06
N ILE A 412 15.39 0.43 12.06
CA ILE A 412 15.01 0.28 10.65
C ILE A 412 14.94 -1.20 10.25
N ASP A 413 15.98 -1.97 10.54
CA ASP A 413 16.03 -3.37 10.19
C ASP A 413 14.92 -4.15 10.91
N SER A 414 14.69 -3.87 12.19
CA SER A 414 13.61 -4.49 12.99
C SER A 414 12.23 -4.14 12.44
N ALA A 415 11.98 -2.87 12.10
CA ALA A 415 10.73 -2.41 11.51
C ALA A 415 10.40 -3.16 10.20
N LEU A 416 11.39 -3.27 9.30
CA LEU A 416 11.23 -3.95 8.01
C LEU A 416 11.03 -5.45 8.19
N ALA A 417 11.80 -6.08 9.09
CA ALA A 417 11.66 -7.50 9.39
C ALA A 417 10.26 -7.80 9.93
N LYS A 418 9.79 -7.04 10.94
CA LYS A 418 8.45 -7.17 11.51
C LYS A 418 7.36 -6.95 10.47
N ALA A 419 7.52 -5.97 9.58
CA ALA A 419 6.58 -5.73 8.47
C ALA A 419 6.50 -6.92 7.50
N MET A 420 7.64 -7.50 7.13
CA MET A 420 7.69 -8.67 6.24
C MET A 420 7.08 -9.92 6.89
N ILE A 421 7.41 -10.18 8.15
CA ILE A 421 6.83 -11.30 8.93
C ILE A 421 5.32 -11.12 9.05
N SER A 422 4.87 -9.90 9.33
CA SER A 422 3.46 -9.53 9.42
C SER A 422 2.73 -9.73 8.09
N ALA A 423 3.33 -9.33 6.96
CA ALA A 423 2.73 -9.51 5.64
C ALA A 423 2.62 -10.98 5.20
N GLN A 424 3.47 -11.86 5.73
CA GLN A 424 3.42 -13.31 5.48
C GLN A 424 2.47 -14.06 6.43
N SER A 425 2.07 -13.42 7.53
CA SER A 425 1.16 -14.01 8.50
C SER A 425 -0.26 -13.54 8.17
N ASP A 426 -1.25 -14.43 8.26
CA ASP A 426 -2.66 -14.01 8.26
C ASP A 426 -2.91 -13.23 9.56
N LEU A 427 -2.65 -11.92 9.53
CA LEU A 427 -2.89 -11.06 10.66
C LEU A 427 -4.39 -10.91 10.85
N GLU A 428 -4.87 -11.44 11.98
CA GLU A 428 -6.21 -11.13 12.45
C GLU A 428 -6.32 -9.64 12.78
N PRO A 429 -7.49 -8.99 12.50
CA PRO A 429 -7.76 -7.62 12.92
C PRO A 429 -7.69 -7.50 14.44
N THR A 430 -6.53 -7.07 14.93
CA THR A 430 -6.24 -6.97 16.36
C THR A 430 -5.67 -5.59 16.67
N ALA A 431 -5.81 -5.19 17.94
CA ALA A 431 -5.13 -4.00 18.42
C ALA A 431 -3.60 -4.21 18.52
N ASP A 432 -3.13 -5.45 18.58
CA ASP A 432 -1.79 -5.77 19.08
C ASP A 432 -0.77 -6.01 17.96
N LEU A 433 -0.56 -5.02 17.09
CA LEU A 433 0.50 -5.12 16.09
C LEU A 433 1.89 -5.09 16.76
N PRO A 434 2.86 -5.91 16.30
CA PRO A 434 4.13 -6.11 16.98
C PRO A 434 5.16 -5.01 16.67
N PHE A 435 4.77 -3.73 16.76
CA PHE A 435 5.64 -2.60 16.44
C PHE A 435 5.73 -1.63 17.62
N THR A 436 6.94 -1.15 17.86
CA THR A 436 7.19 0.04 18.68
C THR A 436 6.82 1.31 17.92
N ASN A 437 6.72 2.42 18.64
CA ASN A 437 6.44 3.73 18.06
C ASN A 437 7.46 4.14 16.98
N ALA A 438 8.76 3.92 17.22
CA ALA A 438 9.83 4.30 16.30
C ALA A 438 9.79 3.47 15.01
N GLU A 439 9.53 2.16 15.12
CA GLU A 439 9.36 1.26 13.98
C GLU A 439 8.12 1.65 13.15
N ALA A 440 6.98 1.86 13.81
CA ALA A 440 5.76 2.28 13.11
C ALA A 440 5.90 3.64 12.44
N SER A 441 6.53 4.60 13.11
CA SER A 441 6.88 5.91 12.53
C SER A 441 7.71 5.75 11.26
N TYR A 442 8.76 4.93 11.32
CA TYR A 442 9.62 4.71 10.16
C TYR A 442 8.85 4.10 8.98
N LEU A 443 8.03 3.08 9.20
CA LEU A 443 7.25 2.43 8.15
C LEU A 443 6.24 3.38 7.49
N ILE A 444 5.52 4.17 8.30
CA ILE A 444 4.58 5.18 7.80
C ILE A 444 5.34 6.21 6.96
N GLY A 445 6.43 6.76 7.51
CA GLY A 445 7.27 7.73 6.81
C GLY A 445 7.87 7.18 5.52
N LEU A 446 8.32 5.91 5.53
CA LEU A 446 8.85 5.23 4.35
C LEU A 446 7.80 5.08 3.25
N ASN A 447 6.57 4.68 3.59
CA ASN A 447 5.47 4.55 2.64
C ASN A 447 5.19 5.88 1.91
N PHE A 448 5.07 6.98 2.66
CA PHE A 448 4.85 8.29 2.05
C PHE A 448 6.08 8.84 1.33
N ARG A 449 7.28 8.45 1.74
CA ARG A 449 8.51 8.78 1.02
C ARG A 449 8.56 8.10 -0.35
N LEU A 450 8.14 6.83 -0.44
CA LEU A 450 8.00 6.11 -1.70
C LEU A 450 6.93 6.75 -2.58
N THR A 451 5.76 7.10 -2.02
CA THR A 451 4.70 7.85 -2.71
C THR A 451 5.24 9.15 -3.35
N LEU A 452 6.00 9.95 -2.59
CA LEU A 452 6.59 11.18 -3.11
C LEU A 452 7.52 10.92 -4.29
N HIS A 453 8.37 9.89 -4.19
CA HIS A 453 9.27 9.53 -5.28
C HIS A 453 8.49 9.16 -6.54
N GLU A 454 7.46 8.32 -6.43
CA GLU A 454 6.61 7.95 -7.57
C GLU A 454 5.94 9.16 -8.21
N ALA A 455 5.40 10.07 -7.40
CA ALA A 455 4.79 11.31 -7.90
C ALA A 455 5.77 12.17 -8.70
N ILE A 456 7.00 12.38 -8.19
CA ILE A 456 8.02 13.16 -8.86
C ILE A 456 8.44 12.49 -10.18
N ILE A 457 8.62 11.17 -10.17
CA ILE A 457 9.02 10.39 -11.35
C ILE A 457 7.93 10.47 -12.41
N ALA A 458 6.68 10.16 -12.06
CA ALA A 458 5.53 10.20 -12.97
C ALA A 458 5.22 11.61 -13.49
N GLY A 459 5.47 12.64 -12.67
CA GLY A 459 5.23 14.04 -13.04
C GLY A 459 6.30 14.64 -13.95
N ALA A 460 7.57 14.48 -13.58
CA ALA A 460 8.69 15.19 -14.19
C ALA A 460 9.52 14.33 -15.16
N PHE A 461 9.52 13.01 -15.00
CA PHE A 461 10.45 12.10 -15.68
C PHE A 461 9.78 10.96 -16.47
N ASP A 462 8.44 10.96 -16.62
CA ASP A 462 7.67 9.87 -17.28
C ASP A 462 8.25 9.46 -18.66
N GLN A 463 8.76 10.42 -19.43
CA GLN A 463 9.32 10.18 -20.77
C GLN A 463 10.78 9.70 -20.77
N GLU A 464 11.51 9.83 -19.66
CA GLU A 464 12.93 9.47 -19.56
C GLU A 464 13.14 8.02 -19.09
N LEU A 465 12.07 7.30 -18.75
CA LEU A 465 12.10 6.01 -18.05
C LEU A 465 12.04 4.81 -18.99
N SER A 466 12.85 4.84 -20.06
CA SER A 466 13.04 3.69 -20.95
C SER A 466 13.40 2.41 -20.17
N VAL A 467 12.80 1.29 -20.54
CA VAL A 467 13.10 -0.05 -19.97
C VAL A 467 14.57 -0.44 -20.16
N PHE A 468 15.24 0.17 -21.14
CA PHE A 468 16.65 -0.09 -21.48
C PHE A 468 17.66 0.87 -20.82
N GLY A 469 17.20 1.89 -20.10
CA GLY A 469 18.07 2.84 -19.39
C GLY A 469 18.25 2.46 -17.92
N SER A 470 19.45 2.68 -17.37
CA SER A 470 19.67 2.58 -15.92
C SER A 470 19.11 3.80 -15.21
N LYS A 471 18.34 3.58 -14.14
CA LYS A 471 17.62 4.63 -13.40
C LYS A 471 18.20 4.84 -12.00
N GLY A 472 19.21 4.07 -11.61
CA GLY A 472 19.79 4.09 -10.26
C GLY A 472 20.28 5.46 -9.77
N ALA A 473 20.80 6.32 -10.67
CA ALA A 473 21.21 7.68 -10.30
C ALA A 473 20.02 8.58 -9.94
N LEU A 474 18.95 8.53 -10.75
CA LEU A 474 17.71 9.27 -10.49
C LEU A 474 17.09 8.86 -9.15
N TYR A 475 16.94 7.55 -8.91
CA TYR A 475 16.41 7.04 -7.65
C TYR A 475 17.25 7.47 -6.44
N LYS A 476 18.58 7.49 -6.57
CA LYS A 476 19.48 7.93 -5.51
C LYS A 476 19.29 9.41 -5.16
N ASP A 477 19.11 10.27 -6.17
CA ASP A 477 18.88 11.70 -5.95
C ASP A 477 17.50 11.95 -5.33
N LEU A 478 16.48 11.22 -5.80
CA LEU A 478 15.11 11.31 -5.27
C LEU A 478 15.03 10.88 -3.80
N GLN A 479 15.76 9.84 -3.41
CA GLN A 479 15.80 9.38 -2.01
C GLN A 479 16.11 10.51 -1.02
N ALA A 480 16.87 11.54 -1.42
CA ALA A 480 17.20 12.68 -0.57
C ALA A 480 16.06 13.69 -0.38
N LEU A 481 15.03 13.71 -1.25
CA LEU A 481 13.98 14.73 -1.26
C LEU A 481 12.85 14.45 -0.28
N SER A 482 12.66 15.35 0.70
CA SER A 482 11.50 15.41 1.59
C SER A 482 10.27 16.05 0.95
N PHE A 483 9.08 15.90 1.55
CA PHE A 483 7.91 16.65 1.09
C PHE A 483 8.13 18.15 1.25
N GLU A 484 8.82 18.56 2.31
CA GLU A 484 9.27 19.94 2.48
C GLU A 484 10.19 20.39 1.33
N ASP A 485 11.17 19.56 0.94
CA ASP A 485 12.01 19.83 -0.23
C ASP A 485 11.19 19.92 -1.52
N TYR A 486 10.27 18.98 -1.73
CA TYR A 486 9.38 18.96 -2.90
C TYR A 486 8.53 20.24 -2.97
N TYR A 487 7.95 20.66 -1.85
CA TYR A 487 7.14 21.87 -1.80
C TYR A 487 7.99 23.10 -2.15
N ASN A 488 9.11 23.28 -1.46
CA ASN A 488 9.96 24.46 -1.60
C ASN A 488 10.71 24.52 -2.95
N LYS A 489 11.15 23.37 -3.48
CA LYS A 489 11.99 23.32 -4.69
C LYS A 489 11.21 23.07 -5.97
N ILE A 490 10.05 22.40 -5.88
CA ILE A 490 9.26 21.99 -7.05
C ILE A 490 7.93 22.75 -7.07
N THR A 491 7.09 22.59 -6.04
CA THR A 491 5.72 23.16 -6.04
C THR A 491 5.76 24.68 -6.16
N VAL A 492 6.52 25.36 -5.29
CA VAL A 492 6.66 26.83 -5.33
C VAL A 492 7.22 27.28 -6.67
N MET A 493 8.34 26.70 -7.10
CA MET A 493 9.01 27.07 -8.35
C MET A 493 8.14 26.92 -9.59
N VAL A 494 7.35 25.84 -9.68
CA VAL A 494 6.45 25.59 -10.81
C VAL A 494 5.31 26.61 -10.84
N ASN A 495 4.71 26.92 -9.69
CA ASN A 495 3.56 27.83 -9.62
C ASN A 495 3.98 29.32 -9.72
N GLU A 496 5.18 29.68 -9.26
CA GLU A 496 5.75 31.04 -9.46
C GLU A 496 5.94 31.38 -10.94
N ARG A 497 6.31 30.38 -11.77
CA ARG A 497 6.41 30.56 -13.23
C ARG A 497 5.05 30.84 -13.88
N GLU A 498 3.95 30.50 -13.21
CA GLU A 498 2.58 30.79 -13.61
C GLU A 498 2.00 32.04 -12.93
N GLY A 499 2.82 32.77 -12.17
CA GLY A 499 2.44 34.04 -11.53
C GLY A 499 1.80 33.91 -10.14
N VAL A 500 1.89 32.73 -9.51
CA VAL A 500 1.39 32.50 -8.14
C VAL A 500 2.53 32.74 -7.13
N THR A 501 2.32 33.58 -6.12
CA THR A 501 3.34 33.85 -5.11
C THR A 501 3.38 32.77 -4.03
N ALA A 502 4.53 32.59 -3.37
CA ALA A 502 4.67 31.66 -2.25
C ALA A 502 3.62 31.91 -1.15
N GLU A 503 3.28 33.17 -0.86
CA GLU A 503 2.25 33.51 0.13
C GLU A 503 0.86 33.06 -0.30
N GLN A 504 0.53 33.11 -1.60
CA GLN A 504 -0.75 32.58 -2.11
C GLN A 504 -0.83 31.07 -1.96
N ILE A 505 0.28 30.36 -2.17
CA ILE A 505 0.34 28.91 -1.97
C ILE A 505 0.20 28.59 -0.48
N GLU A 506 0.97 29.25 0.39
CA GLU A 506 0.89 29.07 1.85
C GLU A 506 -0.51 29.40 2.40
N TYR A 507 -1.15 30.44 1.90
CA TYR A 507 -2.53 30.77 2.24
C TYR A 507 -3.48 29.65 1.84
N SER A 508 -3.31 29.09 0.64
CA SER A 508 -4.22 28.07 0.12
C SER A 508 -4.18 26.75 0.90
N VAL A 509 -3.03 26.36 1.47
CA VAL A 509 -2.84 25.07 2.16
C VAL A 509 -3.45 24.98 3.58
N ASN A 510 -3.95 26.09 4.13
CA ASN A 510 -4.46 26.18 5.48
C ASN A 510 -5.99 26.34 5.51
N LEU A 511 -6.71 25.30 5.98
CA LEU A 511 -8.17 25.31 6.03
C LEU A 511 -8.77 26.40 6.91
N LYS A 512 -8.01 26.93 7.88
CA LYS A 512 -8.47 28.04 8.72
C LYS A 512 -8.78 29.30 7.90
N ASN A 513 -8.12 29.47 6.76
CA ASN A 513 -8.40 30.55 5.82
C ASN A 513 -9.76 30.41 5.13
N ARG A 514 -10.38 29.24 5.21
CA ARG A 514 -11.70 28.91 4.64
C ARG A 514 -12.77 28.69 5.70
N GLU A 515 -12.47 28.98 6.97
CA GLU A 515 -13.35 28.71 8.12
C GLU A 515 -14.78 29.21 7.91
N LYS A 516 -14.92 30.46 7.46
CA LYS A 516 -16.24 31.09 7.24
C LYS A 516 -17.09 30.33 6.23
N SER A 517 -16.50 29.91 5.12
CA SER A 517 -17.22 29.17 4.07
C SER A 517 -17.55 27.76 4.53
N LEU A 518 -16.61 27.10 5.21
CA LEU A 518 -16.79 25.73 5.73
C LEU A 518 -17.89 25.65 6.79
N GLN A 519 -17.98 26.63 7.70
CA GLN A 519 -19.05 26.69 8.71
C GLN A 519 -20.45 26.71 8.08
N GLN A 520 -20.57 27.28 6.88
CA GLN A 520 -21.82 27.42 6.15
C GLN A 520 -22.17 26.20 5.29
N VAL A 521 -21.30 25.19 5.20
CA VAL A 521 -21.63 23.92 4.52
C VAL A 521 -22.59 23.13 5.41
N ASP A 522 -23.85 23.05 5.00
CA ASP A 522 -24.95 22.56 5.86
C ASP A 522 -24.88 21.05 6.10
N ASN A 523 -24.40 20.30 5.12
CA ASN A 523 -24.34 18.84 5.06
C ASN A 523 -22.93 18.25 5.28
N LEU A 524 -22.10 18.98 6.02
CA LEU A 524 -20.75 18.57 6.37
C LEU A 524 -20.74 17.67 7.61
N HIS A 525 -20.02 16.54 7.52
CA HIS A 525 -19.65 15.71 8.67
C HIS A 525 -18.16 15.38 8.68
N LEU A 526 -17.56 15.46 9.87
CA LEU A 526 -16.15 15.20 10.12
C LEU A 526 -16.00 13.94 10.96
N VAL A 527 -15.12 13.04 10.56
CA VAL A 527 -14.64 11.94 11.40
C VAL A 527 -13.19 12.24 11.77
N LEU A 528 -12.89 12.25 13.07
CA LEU A 528 -11.60 12.66 13.61
C LEU A 528 -11.08 11.63 14.63
N SER A 529 -9.77 11.53 14.76
CA SER A 529 -9.11 10.84 15.87
C SER A 529 -8.41 11.84 16.80
N ASP A 530 -8.62 11.67 18.11
CA ASP A 530 -8.05 12.54 19.15
C ASP A 530 -6.52 12.50 19.21
N ASN A 531 -5.93 11.39 18.79
CA ASN A 531 -4.49 11.18 18.76
C ASN A 531 -3.92 11.13 17.34
N ASP A 532 -4.60 11.70 16.36
CA ASP A 532 -4.06 11.81 15.00
C ASP A 532 -2.77 12.65 14.99
N PHE A 533 -1.65 12.05 14.58
CA PHE A 533 -0.34 12.70 14.61
C PHE A 533 -0.17 13.78 13.52
N LEU A 534 -1.09 13.87 12.55
CA LEU A 534 -1.10 14.95 11.56
C LEU A 534 -1.76 16.23 12.06
N LEU A 535 -2.42 16.19 13.22
CA LEU A 535 -3.08 17.34 13.82
C LEU A 535 -2.39 17.72 15.13
N SER A 536 -2.01 18.99 15.25
CA SER A 536 -1.69 19.54 16.57
C SER A 536 -2.95 19.61 17.45
N GLN A 537 -2.78 19.62 18.77
CA GLN A 537 -3.92 19.80 19.68
C GLN A 537 -4.73 21.07 19.38
N ASN A 538 -4.07 22.14 18.93
CA ASN A 538 -4.72 23.39 18.54
C ASN A 538 -5.55 23.25 17.27
N GLU A 539 -5.13 22.42 16.32
CA GLU A 539 -5.89 22.15 15.09
C GLU A 539 -7.06 21.20 15.35
N LEU A 540 -6.86 20.18 16.19
CA LEU A 540 -7.93 19.30 16.63
C LEU A 540 -9.02 20.08 17.38
N ASN A 541 -8.62 20.96 18.32
CA ASN A 541 -9.56 21.82 19.04
C ASN A 541 -10.27 22.78 18.07
N TRP A 542 -9.55 23.33 17.09
CA TRP A 542 -10.16 24.16 16.04
C TRP A 542 -11.26 23.40 15.28
N PHE A 543 -11.03 22.17 14.83
CA PHE A 543 -12.10 21.39 14.19
C PHE A 543 -13.31 21.19 15.12
N LYS A 544 -13.09 20.86 16.39
CA LYS A 544 -14.18 20.65 17.36
C LYS A 544 -14.99 21.92 17.62
N ASP A 545 -14.31 23.05 17.76
CA ASP A 545 -14.91 24.34 18.08
C ASP A 545 -15.60 24.96 16.86
N THR A 546 -15.02 24.81 15.67
CA THR A 546 -15.54 25.36 14.41
C THR A 546 -16.74 24.58 13.88
N PHE A 547 -16.83 23.28 14.15
CA PHE A 547 -17.86 22.40 13.60
C PHE A 547 -18.69 21.69 14.70
N PRO A 548 -19.37 22.44 15.59
CA PRO A 548 -20.11 21.86 16.69
C PRO A 548 -21.28 21.02 16.18
N GLY A 549 -21.39 19.78 16.67
CA GLY A 549 -22.44 18.83 16.27
C GLY A 549 -22.27 18.22 14.88
N LYS A 550 -21.17 18.54 14.17
CA LYS A 550 -20.82 17.98 12.85
C LYS A 550 -19.60 17.05 12.90
N THR A 551 -19.20 16.61 14.09
CA THR A 551 -17.99 15.80 14.30
C THR A 551 -18.32 14.49 14.99
N THR A 552 -17.71 13.40 14.53
CA THR A 552 -17.55 12.14 15.27
C THR A 552 -16.08 12.01 15.63
N VAL A 553 -15.79 11.90 16.93
CA VAL A 553 -14.42 11.90 17.43
C VAL A 553 -14.12 10.58 18.12
N PHE A 554 -13.12 9.87 17.62
CA PHE A 554 -12.59 8.65 18.20
C PHE A 554 -11.44 8.98 19.15
N LYS A 555 -11.45 8.39 20.35
CA LYS A 555 -10.39 8.62 21.35
C LYS A 555 -9.03 8.06 20.92
N GLN A 556 -9.04 7.00 20.11
CA GLN A 556 -7.87 6.26 19.65
C GLN A 556 -8.12 5.74 18.25
N GLY A 557 -7.13 5.91 17.38
CA GLY A 557 -7.15 5.52 15.97
C GLY A 557 -5.86 5.89 15.26
N GLY A 558 -5.12 6.88 15.78
CA GLY A 558 -3.99 7.46 15.05
C GLY A 558 -4.51 8.19 13.83
N HIS A 559 -3.88 7.98 12.68
CA HIS A 559 -4.35 8.48 11.40
C HIS A 559 -4.97 7.31 10.60
N LEU A 560 -6.30 7.28 10.46
CA LEU A 560 -7.08 6.27 9.73
C LEU A 560 -7.03 4.82 10.29
N GLY A 561 -6.36 4.56 11.41
CA GLY A 561 -6.28 3.23 12.02
C GLY A 561 -7.61 2.70 12.57
N GLU A 562 -8.63 3.55 12.60
CA GLU A 562 -10.01 3.27 12.97
C GLU A 562 -10.88 2.80 11.80
N LEU A 563 -10.43 2.89 10.53
CA LEU A 563 -11.26 2.60 9.34
C LEU A 563 -11.83 1.17 9.31
N TRP A 564 -11.11 0.20 9.87
CA TRP A 564 -11.55 -1.20 9.93
C TRP A 564 -12.57 -1.46 11.05
N ARG A 565 -12.75 -0.51 11.97
CA ARG A 565 -13.58 -0.70 13.15
C ARG A 565 -15.07 -0.57 12.79
N PRO A 566 -15.93 -1.49 13.25
CA PRO A 566 -17.37 -1.41 13.04
C PRO A 566 -17.97 -0.06 13.51
N GLU A 567 -17.48 0.50 14.61
CA GLU A 567 -17.99 1.76 15.17
C GLU A 567 -17.82 2.95 14.22
N LEU A 568 -16.70 3.02 13.50
CA LEU A 568 -16.49 4.04 12.48
C LEU A 568 -17.36 3.76 11.24
N GLN A 569 -17.41 2.52 10.81
CA GLN A 569 -18.22 2.14 9.65
C GLN A 569 -19.69 2.49 9.88
N ASP A 570 -20.22 2.21 11.07
CA ASP A 570 -21.58 2.56 11.46
C ASP A 570 -21.78 4.08 11.59
N ALA A 571 -20.77 4.82 12.08
CA ALA A 571 -20.81 6.28 12.08
C ALA A 571 -20.92 6.83 10.66
N ILE A 572 -20.14 6.33 9.70
CA ILE A 572 -20.23 6.75 8.28
C ILE A 572 -21.58 6.35 7.69
N ARG A 573 -22.02 5.09 7.87
CA ARG A 573 -23.34 4.62 7.40
C ARG A 573 -24.46 5.53 7.88
N SER A 574 -24.43 5.94 9.15
CA SER A 574 -25.45 6.83 9.72
C SER A 574 -25.56 8.18 9.01
N GLN A 575 -24.47 8.66 8.39
CA GLN A 575 -24.45 9.91 7.65
C GLN A 575 -24.93 9.77 6.21
N ILE A 576 -24.66 8.65 5.56
CA ILE A 576 -24.99 8.42 4.14
C ILE A 576 -26.26 7.60 3.94
N LYS A 577 -26.92 7.17 5.01
CA LYS A 577 -28.09 6.29 4.90
C LYS A 577 -29.19 6.96 4.10
N LEU A 578 -29.59 6.34 2.99
CA LEU A 578 -30.72 6.80 2.19
C LEU A 578 -32.02 6.63 2.97
N ASN A 579 -32.84 7.68 3.02
CA ASN A 579 -34.21 7.58 3.51
C ASN A 579 -35.03 6.76 2.50
N LYS A 580 -35.15 5.46 2.74
CA LYS A 580 -35.97 4.55 1.92
C LYS A 580 -37.46 4.79 2.07
#